data_AF-A0A7X4Z805-F1
#
_entry.id   AF-A0A7X4Z805-F1
#
_cell.length_a   1.000
_cell.length_b   1.000
_cell.length_c   1.000
_cell.angle_alpha   90.00
_cell.angle_beta   90.00
_cell.angle_gamma   90.00
#
_symmetry.space_group_name_H-M   'P 1'
#
loop_
_entity.id
_entity.type
_entity.pdbx_description
1 polymer ?
#
loop_
_entity_poly.entity_id
_entity_poly.type
_entity_poly.pdbx_seq_one_letter_code
_entity_poly.pdbx_strand_id
1 'polypeptide(L)'
;MQERIYHIFMYTPLGKKPGILAVKSTGHTISGWLEILNHNKPIEGTVDEVGNCKIFGSFVTSIRTVTFVAAGKISESSIWLQVKEDRNVFELSGTSHPEEVAVK
;
A
#
# COMPACT_ATOMS: atom_id res chain seq x y z
N MET A 1 4.11 -19.75 0.78
CA MET A 1 3.77 -18.44 0.18
C MET A 1 2.50 -17.96 0.85
N GLN A 2 2.56 -16.90 1.65
CA GLN A 2 1.37 -16.32 2.30
C GLN A 2 1.09 -14.95 1.70
N GLU A 3 -0.15 -14.73 1.31
CA GLU A 3 -0.66 -13.41 0.98
C GLU A 3 -0.96 -12.67 2.29
N ARG A 4 -0.48 -11.43 2.42
CA ARG A 4 -0.72 -10.56 3.56
C ARG A 4 -1.64 -9.43 3.11
N ILE A 5 -2.69 -9.18 3.88
CA ILE A 5 -3.66 -8.13 3.61
C ILE A 5 -3.47 -7.05 4.64
N TYR A 6 -3.29 -5.80 4.21
CA TYR A 6 -3.19 -4.63 5.08
C TYR A 6 -4.40 -3.72 4.85
N HIS A 7 -5.03 -3.30 5.94
CA HIS A 7 -5.98 -2.19 5.93
C HIS A 7 -5.18 -0.89 5.99
N ILE A 8 -5.25 -0.10 4.92
CA ILE A 8 -4.38 1.06 4.74
C ILE A 8 -5.18 2.37 4.73
N PHE A 9 -4.48 3.46 5.00
CA PHE A 9 -4.89 4.81 4.69
C PHE A 9 -3.84 5.48 3.81
N MET A 10 -4.27 6.09 2.72
CA MET A 10 -3.46 7.05 1.96
C MET A 10 -3.83 8.46 2.38
N TYR A 11 -2.84 9.24 2.80
CA TYR A 11 -3.00 10.61 3.26
C TYR A 11 -2.76 11.57 2.10
N THR A 12 -3.85 12.06 1.53
CA THR A 12 -3.84 13.06 0.46
C THR A 12 -4.16 14.45 1.03
N PRO A 13 -3.84 15.54 0.31
CA PRO A 13 -4.28 16.88 0.68
C PRO A 13 -5.81 17.02 0.84
N LEU A 14 -6.57 16.16 0.14
CA LEU A 14 -8.05 16.10 0.21
C LEU A 14 -8.57 15.13 1.28
N GLY A 15 -7.71 14.74 2.23
CA GLY A 15 -8.04 13.87 3.35
C GLY A 15 -7.59 12.42 3.18
N LYS A 16 -7.85 11.63 4.23
CA LYS A 16 -7.52 10.21 4.30
C LYS A 16 -8.39 9.38 3.35
N LYS A 17 -7.76 8.47 2.60
CA LYS A 17 -8.43 7.53 1.69
C LYS A 17 -8.22 6.11 2.22
N PRO A 18 -9.24 5.46 2.77
CA PRO A 18 -9.14 4.08 3.20
C PRO A 18 -8.97 3.15 1.99
N GLY A 19 -8.27 2.04 2.20
CA GLY A 19 -8.06 1.03 1.16
C GLY A 19 -7.56 -0.29 1.72
N ILE A 20 -7.32 -1.22 0.82
CA ILE A 20 -6.74 -2.53 1.12
C ILE A 20 -5.52 -2.71 0.23
N LEU A 21 -4.43 -3.20 0.82
CA LEU A 21 -3.24 -3.61 0.09
C LEU A 21 -2.97 -5.08 0.36
N ALA A 22 -3.10 -5.92 -0.66
CA ALA A 22 -2.71 -7.32 -0.60
C ALA A 22 -1.31 -7.48 -1.20
N VAL A 23 -0.43 -8.17 -0.46
CA VAL A 23 0.97 -8.37 -0.82
C VAL A 23 1.32 -9.85 -0.69
N LYS A 24 1.84 -10.42 -1.77
CA LYS A 24 2.49 -11.71 -1.82
C LYS A 24 3.98 -11.50 -2.06
N SER A 25 4.80 -11.95 -1.12
CA SER A 25 6.27 -11.91 -1.26
C SER A 25 6.80 -13.29 -1.66
N THR A 26 7.63 -13.33 -2.70
CA THR A 26 8.34 -14.54 -3.16
C THR A 26 9.82 -14.19 -3.35
N GLY A 27 10.66 -14.57 -2.38
CA GLY A 27 12.03 -14.10 -2.32
C GLY A 27 12.07 -12.57 -2.18
N HIS A 28 12.82 -11.91 -3.06
CA HIS A 28 12.95 -10.44 -3.09
C HIS A 28 11.87 -9.74 -3.92
N THR A 29 10.87 -10.46 -4.43
CA THR A 29 9.82 -9.91 -5.30
C THR A 29 8.50 -9.81 -4.56
N ILE A 30 7.81 -8.69 -4.76
CA ILE A 30 6.43 -8.44 -4.33
C ILE A 30 5.52 -8.50 -5.55
N SER A 31 4.37 -9.14 -5.41
CA SER A 31 3.21 -8.96 -6.28
C SER A 31 1.94 -8.86 -5.44
N GLY A 32 0.86 -8.34 -6.02
CA GLY A 32 -0.41 -8.25 -5.32
C GLY A 32 -1.35 -7.23 -5.95
N TRP A 33 -2.18 -6.60 -5.14
CA TRP A 33 -3.14 -5.61 -5.60
C TRP A 33 -3.40 -4.54 -4.54
N LEU A 34 -3.73 -3.35 -5.02
CA LEU A 34 -4.14 -2.18 -4.24
C LEU A 34 -5.59 -1.87 -4.58
N GLU A 35 -6.43 -1.85 -3.56
CA GLU A 35 -7.78 -1.30 -3.64
C GLU A 35 -7.83 0.05 -2.92
N ILE A 36 -8.09 1.11 -3.66
CA ILE A 36 -8.27 2.45 -3.11
C ILE A 36 -9.17 3.26 -4.03
N LEU A 37 -9.97 4.17 -3.47
CA LEU A 37 -10.94 4.98 -4.23
C LEU A 37 -11.94 4.10 -5.04
N ASN A 38 -12.33 2.94 -4.50
CA ASN A 38 -13.21 1.95 -5.14
C ASN A 38 -12.64 1.33 -6.43
N HIS A 39 -11.32 1.39 -6.63
CA HIS A 39 -10.64 0.76 -7.75
C HIS A 39 -9.58 -0.22 -7.27
N ASN A 40 -9.62 -1.42 -7.82
CA ASN A 40 -8.60 -2.44 -7.61
C ASN A 40 -7.62 -2.44 -8.78
N LYS A 41 -6.32 -2.37 -8.49
CA LYS A 41 -5.23 -2.40 -9.48
C LYS A 41 -4.10 -3.30 -9.02
N PRO A 42 -3.46 -4.05 -9.94
CA PRO A 42 -2.31 -4.86 -9.61
C PRO A 42 -1.13 -3.98 -9.17
N ILE A 43 -0.31 -4.53 -8.28
CA ILE A 43 0.96 -3.95 -7.86
C ILE A 43 2.08 -4.97 -8.02
N GLU A 44 3.29 -4.46 -8.24
CA GLU A 44 4.52 -5.23 -8.30
C GLU A 44 5.60 -4.51 -7.50
N GLY A 45 6.65 -5.20 -7.11
CA GLY A 45 7.69 -4.57 -6.31
C GLY A 45 8.82 -5.48 -5.91
N THR A 46 9.66 -4.94 -5.03
CA THR A 46 10.78 -5.65 -4.42
C THR A 46 10.80 -5.42 -2.92
N VAL A 47 11.31 -6.38 -2.17
CA VAL A 47 11.54 -6.31 -0.73
C VAL A 47 12.87 -6.93 -0.38
N ASP A 48 13.59 -6.34 0.58
CA ASP A 48 14.81 -6.92 1.15
C ASP A 48 14.55 -7.70 2.45
N GLU A 49 15.58 -8.37 2.97
CA GLU A 49 15.51 -9.19 4.18
C GLU A 49 15.13 -8.42 5.45
N VAL A 50 15.30 -7.09 5.44
CA VAL A 50 15.02 -6.20 6.58
C VAL A 50 13.65 -5.52 6.42
N GLY A 51 12.92 -5.84 5.34
CA GLY A 51 11.59 -5.33 5.06
C GLY A 51 11.57 -3.97 4.38
N ASN A 52 12.70 -3.43 3.87
CA ASN A 52 12.63 -2.25 3.01
C ASN A 52 12.07 -2.68 1.66
N CYS A 53 11.06 -1.96 1.17
CA CYS A 53 10.37 -2.31 -0.05
C CYS A 53 10.21 -1.13 -1.01
N LYS A 54 10.07 -1.48 -2.29
CA LYS A 54 9.65 -0.58 -3.36
C LYS A 54 8.46 -1.23 -4.07
N ILE A 55 7.37 -0.49 -4.21
CA ILE A 55 6.13 -0.95 -4.83
C ILE A 55 5.80 0.00 -5.99
N PHE A 56 5.42 -0.58 -7.11
CA PHE A 56 5.01 0.09 -8.34
C PHE A 56 3.59 -0.33 -8.65
N GLY A 57 2.78 0.62 -9.12
CA GLY A 57 1.41 0.34 -9.48
C GLY A 57 0.69 1.57 -10.01
N SER A 58 -0.63 1.46 -10.04
CA SER A 58 -1.49 2.60 -10.38
C SER A 58 -2.74 2.60 -9.52
N PHE A 59 -3.36 3.76 -9.36
CA PHE A 59 -4.71 3.89 -8.83
C PHE A 59 -5.52 4.85 -9.69
N VAL A 60 -6.85 4.73 -9.66
CA VAL A 60 -7.74 5.54 -10.49
C VAL A 60 -8.38 6.61 -9.62
N THR A 61 -8.23 7.85 -10.04
CA THR A 61 -8.95 9.00 -9.47
C THR A 61 -10.15 9.33 -10.35
N SER A 62 -11.02 10.24 -9.91
CA SER A 62 -12.13 10.73 -10.73
C SER A 62 -11.69 11.40 -12.05
N ILE A 63 -10.44 11.84 -12.15
CA ILE A 63 -9.94 12.65 -13.27
C ILE A 63 -9.03 11.83 -14.20
N ARG A 64 -8.17 10.97 -13.61
CA ARG A 64 -7.17 10.19 -14.37
C ARG A 64 -6.73 8.93 -13.62
N THR A 65 -6.10 8.02 -14.34
CA THR A 65 -5.25 6.97 -13.74
C THR A 65 -3.90 7.57 -13.37
N VAL A 66 -3.44 7.29 -12.16
CA VAL A 66 -2.19 7.76 -11.59
C VAL A 66 -1.24 6.58 -11.43
N THR A 67 -0.09 6.60 -12.08
CA THR A 67 1.01 5.68 -11.82
C THR A 67 1.86 6.19 -10.67
N PHE A 68 2.34 5.28 -9.82
CA PHE A 68 3.12 5.65 -8.64
C PHE A 68 4.33 4.74 -8.41
N VAL A 69 5.31 5.30 -7.71
CA VAL A 69 6.40 4.56 -7.08
C VAL A 69 6.34 4.81 -5.58
N ALA A 70 6.20 3.76 -4.81
CA ALA A 70 6.14 3.79 -3.36
C ALA A 70 7.40 3.15 -2.77
N ALA A 71 8.00 3.77 -1.76
CA ALA A 71 9.15 3.20 -1.05
C ALA A 71 8.92 3.30 0.46
N GLY A 72 9.29 2.27 1.21
CA GLY A 72 9.11 2.29 2.65
C GLY A 72 9.45 0.95 3.30
N LYS A 73 8.71 0.61 4.36
CA LYS A 73 8.90 -0.60 5.14
C LYS A 73 7.64 -1.44 5.18
N ILE A 74 7.85 -2.75 5.09
CA ILE A 74 6.82 -3.77 5.27
C ILE A 74 7.27 -4.75 6.35
N SER A 75 6.35 -5.08 7.24
CA SER A 75 6.52 -6.10 8.28
C SER A 75 5.30 -7.01 8.29
N GLU A 76 5.27 -8.01 9.18
CA GLU A 76 4.14 -8.93 9.27
C GLU A 76 2.84 -8.23 9.71
N SER A 77 2.95 -7.21 10.55
CA SER A 77 1.80 -6.53 11.17
C SER A 77 1.51 -5.15 10.59
N SER A 78 2.49 -4.52 9.94
CA SER A 78 2.37 -3.13 9.47
C SER A 78 3.03 -2.89 8.13
N ILE A 79 2.54 -1.85 7.45
CA ILE A 79 3.17 -1.30 6.27
C ILE A 79 3.19 0.22 6.36
N TRP A 80 4.28 0.82 5.92
CA TRP A 80 4.41 2.26 5.73
C TRP A 80 5.15 2.52 4.43
N LEU A 81 4.61 3.38 3.59
CA LEU A 81 5.11 3.70 2.26
C LEU A 81 5.01 5.20 2.01
N GLN A 82 6.06 5.75 1.42
CA GLN A 82 6.03 7.07 0.81
C GLN A 82 5.74 6.91 -0.68
N VAL A 83 4.53 7.28 -1.10
CA VAL A 83 4.04 7.21 -2.47
C VAL A 83 4.43 8.47 -3.22
N LYS A 84 5.21 8.33 -4.29
CA LYS A 84 5.59 9.42 -5.19
C LYS A 84 4.74 9.34 -6.46
N GLU A 85 4.00 10.41 -6.72
CA GLU A 85 3.27 10.67 -7.97
C GLU A 85 3.82 11.97 -8.53
N ASP A 86 4.49 11.97 -9.69
CA ASP A 86 4.97 13.19 -10.37
C ASP A 86 5.66 14.19 -9.41
N ARG A 87 4.95 15.23 -8.96
CA ARG A 87 5.42 16.25 -7.99
C ARG A 87 4.90 16.09 -6.56
N ASN A 88 3.97 15.18 -6.33
CA ASN A 88 3.34 14.94 -5.05
C ASN A 88 3.98 13.77 -4.31
N VAL A 89 3.97 13.90 -2.99
CA VAL A 89 4.35 12.84 -2.07
C VAL A 89 3.19 12.61 -1.12
N PHE A 90 2.71 11.38 -1.06
CA PHE A 90 1.68 10.95 -0.12
C PHE A 90 2.24 9.89 0.81
N GLU A 91 1.71 9.86 2.03
CA GLU A 91 1.96 8.75 2.94
C GLU A 91 0.87 7.69 2.74
N LEU A 92 1.27 6.42 2.80
CA LEU A 92 0.38 5.27 2.88
C LEU A 92 0.84 4.42 4.05
N SER A 93 -0.04 4.20 5.03
CA SER A 93 0.26 3.33 6.17
C SER A 93 -0.92 2.43 6.51
N GLY A 94 -0.66 1.27 7.09
CA GLY A 94 -1.70 0.33 7.46
C GLY A 94 -1.22 -0.84 8.30
N THR A 95 -2.16 -1.66 8.74
CA THR A 95 -1.91 -2.84 9.58
C THR A 95 -2.60 -4.08 9.01
N SER A 96 -2.03 -5.26 9.25
CA SER A 96 -2.61 -6.54 8.81
C SER A 96 -3.69 -7.09 9.74
N HIS A 97 -3.83 -6.49 10.92
CA HIS A 97 -4.98 -6.65 11.80
C HIS A 97 -5.71 -5.31 11.80
N PRO A 98 -6.96 -5.24 11.32
CA PRO A 98 -7.80 -4.09 11.65
C PRO A 98 -7.89 -4.07 13.17
N GLU A 99 -7.61 -2.94 13.82
CA GLU A 99 -7.82 -2.81 15.27
C GLU A 99 -9.23 -3.33 15.59
N GLU A 100 -9.33 -4.47 16.28
CA GLU A 100 -10.54 -4.80 17.00
C GLU A 100 -10.74 -3.65 17.99
N VAL A 101 -11.82 -2.89 17.78
CA VAL A 101 -12.24 -1.84 18.71
C VAL A 101 -12.35 -2.50 20.08
N ALA A 102 -11.41 -2.18 20.96
CA ALA A 102 -11.50 -2.54 22.36
C ALA A 102 -12.73 -1.80 22.93
N VAL A 103 -13.87 -2.48 22.94
CA VAL A 103 -15.05 -2.07 23.70
C VAL A 103 -14.65 -2.23 25.17
N LYS A 104 -14.34 -1.09 25.82
CA LYS A 104 -14.34 -0.99 27.28
C LYS A 104 -15.78 -0.91 27.79
#